data_AF-A0A932MHV7-F1
#
_entry.id   AF-A0A932MHV7-F1
#
_cell.length_a   1.000
_cell.length_b   1.000
_cell.length_c   1.000
_cell.angle_alpha   90.00
_cell.angle_beta   90.00
_cell.angle_gamma   90.00
#
_symmetry.space_group_name_H-M   'P 1'
#
loop_
_entity.id
_entity.type
_entity.pdbx_description
1 polymer ?
#
loop_
_entity_poly.entity_id
_entity_poly.type
_entity_poly.pdbx_seq_one_letter_code
_entity_poly.pdbx_strand_id
1 'polypeptide(L)'
;MNLVGGDIPHIGAVAISNPRPSRADARRRSATTSVFAVPGHKEDELARPFAAALAQALGRTTVVVAGVHIRRAGPADIAKVFENAGRAVETIIARVKAPSRDR
;
A
#
# COMPACT_ATOMS: atom_id res chain seq x y z
N MET A 1 8.70 -2.37 7.54
CA MET A 1 8.16 -1.15 8.17
C MET A 1 6.66 -1.34 8.27
N ASN A 2 6.11 -1.25 9.47
CA ASN A 2 4.68 -1.42 9.71
C ASN A 2 4.08 -0.03 10.00
N LEU A 3 2.99 0.31 9.33
CA LEU A 3 2.18 1.48 9.65
C LEU A 3 0.95 0.97 10.40
N VAL A 4 0.77 1.39 11.64
CA VAL A 4 -0.39 1.06 12.47
C VAL A 4 -1.07 2.35 12.90
N GLY A 5 -2.40 2.36 13.00
CA GLY A 5 -3.18 3.53 13.34
C GLY A 5 -4.67 3.21 13.51
N GLY A 6 -5.46 4.24 13.79
CA GLY A 6 -6.91 4.16 14.00
C GLY A 6 -7.31 4.04 15.49
N ASP A 7 -8.47 4.60 15.83
CA ASP A 7 -8.98 4.60 17.21
C ASP A 7 -9.48 3.21 17.64
N ILE A 8 -9.92 2.39 16.67
CA ILE A 8 -10.33 1.00 16.85
C ILE A 8 -9.53 0.14 15.87
N PRO A 9 -8.42 -0.48 16.32
CA PRO A 9 -7.59 -1.31 15.46
C PRO A 9 -8.38 -2.48 14.88
N HIS A 10 -8.36 -2.61 13.55
CA HIS A 10 -8.85 -3.79 12.86
C HIS A 10 -8.05 -3.97 11.57
N ILE A 11 -8.19 -5.14 10.93
CA ILE A 11 -7.64 -5.39 9.59
C ILE A 11 -8.83 -5.60 8.66
N GLY A 12 -8.96 -4.72 7.67
CA GLY A 12 -9.99 -4.83 6.64
C GLY A 12 -9.49 -5.53 5.38
N ALA A 13 -8.19 -5.43 5.06
CA ALA A 13 -7.60 -6.14 3.94
C ALA A 13 -6.08 -6.35 4.05
N VAL A 14 -5.57 -7.38 3.38
CA VAL A 14 -4.14 -7.64 3.19
C VAL A 14 -3.86 -7.84 1.71
N ALA A 15 -2.88 -7.11 1.17
CA ALA A 15 -2.42 -7.23 -0.21
C ALA A 15 -0.95 -7.67 -0.26
N ILE A 16 -0.66 -8.70 -1.05
CA ILE A 16 0.69 -9.18 -1.34
C ILE A 16 0.97 -8.87 -2.80
N SER A 17 2.05 -8.13 -3.08
CA SER A 17 2.41 -7.73 -4.43
C SER A 17 3.83 -8.18 -4.78
N ASN A 18 3.94 -8.93 -5.88
CA ASN A 18 5.19 -9.48 -6.39
C ASN A 18 5.62 -8.72 -7.67
N PRO A 19 6.81 -8.10 -7.69
CA PRO A 19 7.31 -7.39 -8.86
C PRO A 19 7.58 -8.35 -10.03
N ARG A 20 7.28 -7.92 -11.25
CA ARG A 20 7.63 -8.64 -12.50
C ARG A 20 7.79 -7.69 -13.71
N PRO A 21 8.39 -8.12 -14.83
CA PRO A 21 8.45 -7.35 -16.09
C PRO A 21 7.08 -7.15 -16.77
N SER A 22 6.83 -6.00 -17.41
CA SER A 22 5.50 -5.69 -17.97
C SER A 22 5.08 -6.57 -19.12
N ARG A 23 3.81 -7.02 -19.06
CA ARG A 23 3.16 -7.73 -20.15
C ARG A 23 3.06 -6.83 -21.39
N ALA A 24 2.91 -5.52 -21.19
CA ALA A 24 2.89 -4.53 -22.27
C ALA A 24 4.30 -4.04 -22.69
N ASP A 25 5.26 -4.05 -21.76
CA ASP A 25 6.64 -3.59 -21.99
C ASP A 25 7.59 -4.23 -20.97
N ALA A 26 8.38 -5.22 -21.41
CA ALA A 26 9.30 -5.95 -20.55
C ALA A 26 10.38 -5.06 -19.89
N ARG A 27 10.66 -3.86 -20.43
CA ARG A 27 11.61 -2.90 -19.85
C ARG A 27 11.05 -2.18 -18.63
N ARG A 28 9.72 -2.18 -18.45
CA ARG A 28 9.05 -1.57 -17.31
C ARG A 28 8.70 -2.60 -16.25
N ARG A 29 8.89 -2.22 -14.99
CA ARG A 29 8.42 -3.03 -13.85
C ARG A 29 6.93 -2.78 -13.63
N SER A 30 6.18 -3.84 -13.39
CA SER A 30 4.83 -3.81 -12.78
C SER A 30 4.78 -4.89 -11.70
N ALA A 31 3.62 -5.18 -11.13
CA ALA A 31 3.48 -6.19 -10.10
C ALA A 31 2.18 -6.99 -10.25
N THR A 32 2.22 -8.25 -9.82
CA THR A 32 1.03 -9.08 -9.62
C THR A 32 0.63 -8.96 -8.16
N THR A 33 -0.60 -8.50 -7.90
CA THR A 33 -1.10 -8.30 -6.54
C THR A 33 -2.27 -9.23 -6.25
N SER A 34 -2.13 -10.04 -5.20
CA SER A 34 -3.22 -10.82 -4.60
C SER A 34 -3.73 -10.08 -3.37
N VAL A 35 -5.04 -10.10 -3.15
CA VAL A 35 -5.68 -9.41 -2.02
C VAL A 35 -6.59 -10.37 -1.29
N PHE A 36 -6.51 -10.34 0.04
CA PHE A 36 -7.48 -10.94 0.93
C PHE A 36 -8.24 -9.80 1.60
N ALA A 37 -9.52 -9.63 1.26
CA ALA A 37 -10.41 -8.65 1.86
C ALA A 37 -11.30 -9.34 2.90
N VAL A 38 -11.43 -8.73 4.08
CA VAL A 38 -12.35 -9.22 5.11
C VAL A 38 -13.79 -8.90 4.67
N PRO A 39 -14.76 -9.82 4.80
CA PRO A 39 -16.15 -9.54 4.40
C PRO A 39 -16.71 -8.29 5.10
N GLY A 40 -17.37 -7.41 4.34
CA GLY A 40 -17.95 -6.16 4.85
C GLY A 40 -16.97 -4.97 4.93
N HIS A 41 -15.69 -5.20 4.61
CA HIS A 41 -14.63 -4.20 4.57
C HIS A 41 -14.33 -3.76 3.14
N LYS A 42 -13.73 -2.57 2.98
CA LYS A 42 -13.35 -1.97 1.67
C LYS A 42 -11.89 -1.54 1.60
N GLU A 43 -11.10 -1.92 2.59
CA GLU A 43 -9.69 -1.56 2.70
C GLU A 43 -8.83 -2.18 1.58
N ASP A 44 -9.38 -3.08 0.76
CA ASP A 44 -8.73 -3.57 -0.45
C ASP A 44 -8.48 -2.45 -1.48
N GLU A 45 -9.33 -1.43 -1.50
CA GLU A 45 -9.14 -0.22 -2.31
C GLU A 45 -7.89 0.57 -1.91
N LEU A 46 -7.44 0.46 -0.66
CA LEU A 46 -6.17 1.03 -0.18
C LEU A 46 -5.02 0.02 -0.33
N ALA A 47 -5.20 -1.20 0.16
CA ALA A 47 -4.12 -2.19 0.24
C ALA A 47 -3.55 -2.54 -1.13
N ARG A 48 -4.42 -2.76 -2.13
CA ARG A 48 -4.03 -3.21 -3.47
C ARG A 48 -3.15 -2.21 -4.21
N PRO A 49 -3.56 -0.94 -4.42
CA PRO A 49 -2.75 0.01 -5.18
C PRO A 49 -1.43 0.33 -4.48
N PHE A 50 -1.41 0.42 -3.15
CA PHE A 50 -0.18 0.75 -2.41
C PHE A 50 0.82 -0.41 -2.38
N ALA A 51 0.37 -1.66 -2.22
CA ALA A 51 1.25 -2.82 -2.36
C ALA A 51 1.86 -2.89 -3.76
N ALA A 52 1.03 -2.65 -4.79
CA ALA A 52 1.50 -2.62 -6.18
C ALA A 52 2.49 -1.48 -6.41
N ALA A 53 2.24 -0.27 -5.93
CA ALA A 53 3.12 0.88 -6.10
C ALA A 53 4.49 0.64 -5.45
N LEU A 54 4.51 0.13 -4.22
CA LEU A 54 5.73 -0.22 -3.50
C LEU A 54 6.53 -1.31 -4.21
N ALA A 55 5.88 -2.42 -4.60
CA ALA A 55 6.56 -3.51 -5.30
C ALA A 55 7.17 -3.04 -6.64
N GLN A 56 6.44 -2.21 -7.37
CA GLN A 56 6.90 -1.60 -8.62
C GLN A 56 8.11 -0.68 -8.40
N ALA A 57 8.01 0.24 -7.44
CA ALA A 57 9.05 1.22 -7.19
C ALA A 57 10.33 0.59 -6.63
N LEU A 58 10.20 -0.42 -5.76
CA LEU A 58 11.31 -1.01 -5.01
C LEU A 58 11.88 -2.27 -5.68
N GLY A 59 11.12 -2.95 -6.52
CA GLY A 59 11.55 -4.21 -7.15
C GLY A 59 11.63 -5.35 -6.14
N ARG A 60 10.81 -5.30 -5.10
CA ARG A 60 10.76 -6.28 -4.01
C ARG A 60 9.32 -6.70 -3.76
N THR A 61 9.13 -7.94 -3.34
CA THR A 61 7.82 -8.37 -2.83
C THR A 61 7.42 -7.49 -1.65
N THR A 62 6.19 -6.98 -1.68
CA THR A 62 5.65 -6.09 -0.66
C THR A 62 4.34 -6.62 -0.14
N VAL A 63 4.15 -6.53 1.18
CA VAL A 63 2.86 -6.77 1.84
C VAL A 63 2.34 -5.45 2.40
N VAL A 64 1.08 -5.13 2.12
CA VAL A 64 0.36 -4.02 2.76
C VAL A 64 -0.82 -4.59 3.52
N VAL A 65 -0.92 -4.25 4.79
CA VAL A 65 -2.06 -4.55 5.65
C VAL A 65 -2.79 -3.23 5.88
N ALA A 66 -4.09 -3.19 5.59
CA ALA A 66 -4.90 -1.99 5.71
C ALA A 66 -6.06 -2.23 6.68
N GLY A 67 -6.28 -1.23 7.53
CA GLY A 67 -7.36 -1.16 8.50
C GLY A 67 -7.65 0.31 8.79
N VAL A 68 -8.88 0.76 8.53
CA VAL A 68 -9.25 2.17 8.65
C VAL A 68 -10.56 2.29 9.38
N HIS A 69 -10.53 2.75 10.63
CA HIS A 69 -11.74 3.05 11.38
C HIS A 69 -11.86 4.55 11.60
N ILE A 70 -12.83 5.17 10.93
CA ILE A 70 -13.23 6.55 11.18
C ILE A 70 -14.74 6.56 11.40
N ARG A 71 -15.16 7.00 12.58
CA ARG A 71 -16.57 7.03 12.97
C ARG A 71 -17.33 8.03 12.09
N ARG A 72 -18.40 7.55 11.43
CA ARG A 72 -19.24 8.34 10.49
C ARG A 72 -18.43 9.04 9.39
N ALA A 73 -17.42 8.35 8.85
CA ALA A 73 -16.58 8.86 7.77
C ALA A 73 -17.42 9.36 6.59
N GLY A 74 -17.18 10.61 6.18
CA GLY A 74 -17.70 11.18 4.94
C GLY A 74 -16.72 11.02 3.77
N PRO A 75 -17.13 11.40 2.55
CA PRO A 75 -16.26 11.33 1.37
C PRO A 75 -14.94 12.11 1.51
N ALA A 76 -14.96 13.25 2.22
CA ALA A 76 -13.77 14.06 2.47
C ALA A 76 -12.76 13.33 3.38
N ASP A 77 -13.23 12.62 4.41
CA ASP A 77 -12.38 11.83 5.31
C ASP A 77 -11.71 10.68 4.53
N ILE A 78 -12.50 9.97 3.71
CA ILE A 78 -12.00 8.91 2.84
C ILE A 78 -10.93 9.46 1.91
N ALA A 79 -11.21 10.55 1.20
CA ALA A 79 -10.23 11.19 0.31
C ALA A 79 -8.94 11.56 1.06
N LYS A 80 -9.05 12.04 2.31
CA LYS A 80 -7.89 12.39 3.13
C LYS A 80 -7.06 11.18 3.53
N VAL A 81 -7.71 10.04 3.83
CA VAL A 81 -7.01 8.78 4.10
C VAL A 81 -6.21 8.34 2.87
N PHE A 82 -6.80 8.39 1.67
CA PHE A 82 -6.10 8.05 0.43
C PHE A 82 -4.91 8.99 0.16
N GLU A 83 -5.10 10.31 0.33
CA GLU A 83 -4.01 11.30 0.19
C GLU A 83 -2.86 11.00 1.16
N ASN A 84 -3.17 10.80 2.45
CA ASN A 84 -2.18 10.52 3.49
C ASN A 84 -1.44 9.21 3.23
N ALA A 85 -2.15 8.16 2.87
CA ALA A 85 -1.55 6.87 2.57
C ALA A 85 -0.66 6.92 1.31
N GLY A 86 -1.06 7.68 0.29
CA GLY A 86 -0.23 7.98 -0.88
C GLY A 86 1.08 8.65 -0.50
N ARG A 87 1.03 9.72 0.31
CA ARG A 87 2.25 10.39 0.81
C ARG A 87 3.14 9.47 1.65
N ALA A 88 2.54 8.58 2.45
CA ALA A 88 3.28 7.60 3.22
C ALA A 88 4.03 6.62 2.31
N VAL A 89 3.39 6.14 1.23
CA VAL A 89 4.02 5.28 0.22
C VAL A 89 5.21 5.98 -0.45
N GLU A 90 5.04 7.24 -0.87
CA GLU A 90 6.13 8.03 -1.48
C GLU A 90 7.30 8.20 -0.52
N THR A 91 7.02 8.49 0.75
CA THR A 91 8.02 8.65 1.80
C THR A 91 8.79 7.34 2.03
N ILE A 92 8.09 6.20 2.08
CA ILE A 92 8.71 4.88 2.21
C ILE A 92 9.64 4.61 1.02
N ILE A 93 9.17 4.87 -0.22
CA ILE A 93 9.97 4.66 -1.42
C ILE A 93 11.25 5.50 -1.38
N ALA A 94 11.12 6.79 -1.07
CA ALA A 94 12.24 7.70 -0.96
C ALA A 94 13.25 7.23 0.11
N ARG A 95 12.76 6.81 1.27
CA ARG A 95 13.62 6.37 2.38
C ARG A 95 14.36 5.07 2.08
N VAL A 96 13.71 4.12 1.40
CA VAL A 96 14.33 2.83 1.03
C VAL A 96 15.32 3.00 -0.13
N LYS A 97 15.10 3.95 -1.04
CA LYS A 97 16.01 4.23 -2.15
C LYS A 97 17.18 5.13 -1.76
N ALA A 98 17.06 5.89 -0.68
CA ALA A 98 18.16 6.71 -0.18
C ALA A 98 19.39 5.83 0.09
N PRO A 99 20.61 6.25 -0.32
CA PRO A 99 21.82 5.51 -0.02
C PRO A 99 21.95 5.34 1.49
N SER A 100 22.25 4.12 1.93
CA SER A 100 22.53 3.84 3.35
C SER A 100 23.68 4.75 3.79
N ARG A 101 23.45 5.56 4.82
CA ARG A 101 24.48 6.39 5.46
C ARG A 101 25.55 5.58 6.22
N ASP A 102 25.44 4.25 6.16
CA ASP A 102 26.26 3.31 6.91
C ASP A 102 26.64 2.15 5.97
N ARG A 103 27.67 2.37 5.16
CA ARG A 103 28.54 1.37 4.52
C ARG A 103 29.88 2.00 4.21
#